data_AF-A0A424RMJ3-F1
#
_entry.id   AF-A0A424RMJ3-F1
#
_cell.length_a   1.000
_cell.length_b   1.000
_cell.length_c   1.000
_cell.angle_alpha   90.00
_cell.angle_beta   90.00
_cell.angle_gamma   90.00
#
_symmetry.space_group_name_H-M   'P 1'
#
loop_
_entity.id
_entity.type
_entity.pdbx_description
1 polymer ?
#
loop_
_entity_poly.entity_id
_entity_poly.type
_entity_poly.pdbx_seq_one_letter_code
_entity_poly.pdbx_strand_id
1 'polypeptide(L)'
;MKILTPPYLHLLLICFCVFLAGCALKISDRNMTVKTSPNFSVSKGHFENTDGTANEKSLFDLVGLAHAYFNRPDDPNEVSGFKVLDPNNQPDSARQVIWIGQSTLLVSIDGMHILTDPVFSDRASPFSFAGPKRVVPPALTAEQMPKLTAILISHNHYDHLDLPSLTELADRQPETLFLVPLGLKSLLNNNGIINVVELDWWQEARIGEVTFTATPVRHWSSRSQFDRNKTLWAGWMVRWPDYSFYFAGDSGYTEDFAITKQKLGAPDLAALPIGAYAPRNFMKDSHMTPKEAVQALEDMDAGQAVAVHWGTFKLTIEPLAEPPKRLQAELKRRGLAPDRFLALTHGQKLPL
;
A
#
# COMPACT_ATOMS: atom_id res chain seq x y z
N MET A 1 -12.88 32.18 13.50
CA MET A 1 -11.48 32.45 13.91
C MET A 1 -11.33 32.13 15.39
N LYS A 2 -11.00 30.88 15.74
CA LYS A 2 -10.57 30.53 17.11
C LYS A 2 -9.05 30.47 17.09
N ILE A 3 -8.42 31.45 17.72
CA ILE A 3 -6.97 31.53 17.89
C ILE A 3 -6.60 30.43 18.89
N LEU A 4 -5.98 29.36 18.41
CA LEU A 4 -5.38 28.33 19.26
C LEU A 4 -4.11 28.92 19.91
N THR A 5 -4.06 28.92 21.24
CA THR A 5 -2.94 29.43 22.02
C THR A 5 -1.75 28.45 22.01
N PRO A 6 -0.51 28.92 22.30
CA PRO A 6 0.74 28.16 22.16
C PRO A 6 0.82 26.77 22.83
N PRO A 7 0.23 26.50 24.02
CA PRO A 7 0.40 25.18 24.66
C PRO A 7 -0.32 24.04 23.94
N TYR A 8 -1.31 24.32 23.07
CA TYR A 8 -2.04 23.29 22.34
C TYR A 8 -1.28 22.75 21.12
N LEU A 9 -0.41 23.56 20.52
CA LEU A 9 0.41 23.15 19.37
C LEU A 9 1.45 22.10 19.78
N HIS A 10 2.00 22.20 21.00
CA HIS A 10 2.94 21.22 21.54
C HIS A 10 2.28 19.87 21.87
N LEU A 11 1.05 19.87 22.38
CA LEU A 11 0.31 18.62 22.68
C LEU A 11 -0.14 17.89 21.39
N LEU A 12 -0.51 18.65 20.35
CA LEU A 12 -0.79 18.14 19.00
C LEU A 12 0.47 17.61 18.31
N LEU A 13 1.62 18.25 18.49
CA LEU A 13 2.92 17.76 18.00
C LEU A 13 3.31 16.41 18.62
N ILE A 14 3.12 16.27 19.94
CA ILE A 14 3.42 15.01 20.65
C ILE A 14 2.49 13.89 20.15
N CYS A 15 1.20 14.17 19.93
CA CYS A 15 0.28 13.19 19.35
C CYS A 15 0.61 12.86 17.88
N PHE A 16 0.98 13.84 17.05
CA PHE A 16 1.34 13.61 15.64
C PHE A 16 2.63 12.80 15.48
N CYS A 17 3.64 13.06 16.32
CA CYS A 17 4.83 12.21 16.39
C CYS A 17 4.48 10.79 16.87
N VAL A 18 3.50 10.62 17.76
CA VAL A 18 2.99 9.30 18.17
C VAL A 18 2.17 8.62 17.07
N PHE A 19 1.60 9.34 16.09
CA PHE A 19 0.94 8.72 14.92
C PHE A 19 1.93 8.21 13.87
N LEU A 20 3.13 8.81 13.78
CA LEU A 20 4.27 8.22 13.06
C LEU A 20 5.06 7.21 13.93
N ALA A 21 4.76 7.14 15.22
CA ALA A 21 5.50 6.37 16.21
C ALA A 21 4.52 5.57 17.08
N GLY A 22 3.99 4.50 16.50
CA GLY A 22 2.96 3.65 17.10
C GLY A 22 3.31 3.10 18.49
N CYS A 23 2.28 2.79 19.26
CA CYS A 23 2.37 2.18 20.58
C CYS A 23 2.97 0.77 20.53
N ALA A 24 3.74 0.41 21.56
CA ALA A 24 4.43 -0.87 21.64
C ALA A 24 3.47 -2.06 21.81
N LEU A 25 3.39 -2.89 20.77
CA LEU A 25 3.13 -4.33 20.92
C LEU A 25 4.49 -5.03 20.86
N LYS A 26 4.81 -5.87 21.86
CA LYS A 26 6.02 -6.69 21.85
C LYS A 26 5.91 -7.73 20.73
N ILE A 27 6.43 -7.41 19.54
CA ILE A 27 6.74 -8.42 18.53
C ILE A 27 7.98 -9.16 19.05
N SER A 28 7.77 -10.36 19.58
CA SER A 28 8.85 -11.27 19.98
C SER A 28 9.47 -11.88 18.72
N ASP A 29 10.47 -11.22 18.15
CA ASP A 29 11.26 -11.75 17.03
C ASP A 29 12.23 -12.84 17.51
N ARG A 30 11.79 -14.10 17.44
CA ARG A 30 12.68 -15.27 17.57
C ARG A 30 12.67 -16.15 16.31
N ASN A 31 12.42 -15.59 15.13
CA ASN A 31 12.49 -16.36 13.88
C ASN A 31 13.89 -16.31 13.26
N MET A 32 14.59 -17.46 13.30
CA MET A 32 15.89 -17.68 12.65
C MET A 32 15.87 -17.34 11.15
N THR A 33 14.73 -17.52 10.48
CA THR A 33 14.53 -17.30 9.04
C THR A 33 14.79 -15.85 8.60
N VAL A 34 14.43 -14.87 9.44
CA VAL A 34 14.67 -13.44 9.15
C VAL A 34 16.17 -13.14 9.11
N LYS A 35 16.92 -13.70 10.07
CA LYS A 35 18.37 -13.46 10.19
C LYS A 35 19.20 -14.09 9.06
N THR A 36 18.62 -15.03 8.32
CA THR A 36 19.27 -15.67 7.16
C THR A 36 18.96 -14.98 5.83
N SER A 37 18.07 -13.99 5.82
CA SER A 37 17.79 -13.20 4.62
C SER A 37 19.03 -12.41 4.19
N PRO A 38 19.38 -12.40 2.89
CA PRO A 38 20.43 -11.52 2.36
C PRO A 38 20.05 -10.03 2.43
N ASN A 39 18.77 -9.73 2.60
CA ASN A 39 18.23 -8.37 2.67
C ASN A 39 18.12 -7.86 4.12
N PHE A 40 18.45 -8.71 5.11
CA PHE A 40 18.45 -8.36 6.52
C PHE A 40 19.87 -8.06 7.01
N SER A 41 20.10 -6.81 7.43
CA SER A 41 21.36 -6.40 8.04
C SER A 41 21.45 -6.89 9.47
N VAL A 42 22.20 -7.97 9.71
CA VAL A 42 22.37 -8.55 11.06
C VAL A 42 23.02 -7.56 12.04
N SER A 43 23.92 -6.70 11.56
CA SER A 43 24.60 -5.70 12.40
C SER A 43 23.68 -4.57 12.83
N LYS A 44 22.75 -4.15 11.96
CA LYS A 44 21.77 -3.10 12.27
C LYS A 44 20.46 -3.65 12.86
N GLY A 45 20.21 -4.95 12.69
CA GLY A 45 19.01 -5.63 13.16
C GLY A 45 17.74 -5.27 12.39
N HIS A 46 17.85 -4.92 11.11
CA HIS A 46 16.72 -4.52 10.26
C HIS A 46 16.93 -4.83 8.77
N PHE A 47 15.86 -4.76 7.98
CA PHE A 47 15.90 -4.83 6.51
C PHE A 47 16.31 -3.50 5.87
N GLU A 48 16.90 -3.57 4.68
CA GLU A 48 17.40 -2.42 3.90
C GLU A 48 16.89 -2.45 2.46
N ASN A 49 16.76 -1.26 1.84
CA ASN A 49 16.46 -1.16 0.41
C ASN A 49 17.64 -1.69 -0.43
N THR A 50 17.34 -2.22 -1.62
CA THR A 50 18.33 -2.83 -2.54
C THR A 50 19.45 -1.87 -2.97
N ASP A 51 19.15 -0.58 -3.02
CA ASP A 51 20.09 0.50 -3.36
C ASP A 51 20.76 1.16 -2.15
N GLY A 52 20.51 0.63 -0.94
CA GLY A 52 21.03 1.18 0.31
C GLY A 52 20.40 2.50 0.76
N THR A 53 19.37 3.00 0.07
CA THR A 53 18.65 4.22 0.47
C THR A 53 17.99 3.99 1.82
N ALA A 54 18.47 4.70 2.85
CA ALA A 54 17.85 4.70 4.16
C ALA A 54 16.70 5.70 4.21
N ASN A 55 15.56 5.31 4.77
CA ASN A 55 14.49 6.25 5.12
C ASN A 55 14.62 6.66 6.59
N GLU A 56 15.72 7.32 6.91
CA GLU A 56 15.96 7.93 8.22
C GLU A 56 15.57 9.41 8.15
N LYS A 57 14.67 9.84 9.04
CA LYS A 57 14.21 11.23 9.12
C LYS A 57 14.71 11.85 10.41
N SER A 58 15.31 13.04 10.32
CA SER A 58 15.74 13.75 11.51
C SER A 58 14.54 14.27 12.29
N LEU A 59 14.74 14.61 13.57
CA LEU A 59 13.70 15.26 14.38
C LEU A 59 13.22 16.58 13.73
N PHE A 60 14.13 17.32 13.09
CA PHE A 60 13.79 18.55 12.37
C PHE A 60 12.87 18.27 11.16
N ASP A 61 13.13 17.20 10.41
CA ASP A 61 12.27 16.79 9.29
C ASP A 61 10.86 16.43 9.77
N LEU A 62 10.76 15.69 10.88
CA LEU A 62 9.48 15.30 11.49
C LEU A 62 8.68 16.52 11.97
N VAL A 63 9.34 17.45 12.67
CA VAL A 63 8.72 18.70 13.13
C VAL A 63 8.29 19.56 11.94
N GLY A 64 9.13 19.64 10.89
CA GLY A 64 8.82 20.35 9.65
C GLY A 64 7.59 19.78 8.95
N LEU A 65 7.49 18.46 8.84
CA LEU A 65 6.32 17.78 8.28
C LEU A 65 5.07 18.05 9.12
N ALA A 66 5.15 17.90 10.44
CA ALA A 66 4.02 18.15 11.34
C ALA A 66 3.52 19.60 11.19
N HIS A 67 4.45 20.56 11.20
CA HIS A 67 4.12 21.97 10.99
C HIS A 67 3.45 22.19 9.63
N ALA A 68 3.99 21.64 8.55
CA ALA A 68 3.39 21.75 7.22
C ALA A 68 2.00 21.12 7.16
N TYR A 69 1.81 19.97 7.81
CA TYR A 69 0.54 19.25 7.83
C TYR A 69 -0.56 20.02 8.57
N PHE A 70 -0.25 20.61 9.73
CA PHE A 70 -1.23 21.36 10.51
C PHE A 70 -1.51 22.76 9.97
N ASN A 71 -0.61 23.33 9.16
CA ASN A 71 -0.77 24.65 8.55
C ASN A 71 -1.14 24.60 7.07
N ARG A 72 -1.39 23.41 6.50
CA ARG A 72 -1.81 23.29 5.11
C ARG A 72 -3.21 23.92 4.91
N PRO A 73 -3.53 24.40 3.70
CA PRO A 73 -4.87 24.85 3.38
C PRO A 73 -5.91 23.74 3.57
N ASP A 74 -7.13 24.13 3.95
CA ASP A 74 -8.26 23.21 4.01
C ASP A 74 -8.52 22.59 2.63
N ASP A 75 -8.71 21.26 2.60
CA ASP A 75 -9.12 20.53 1.41
C ASP A 75 -10.59 20.12 1.54
N PRO A 76 -11.50 20.65 0.70
CA PRO A 76 -12.93 20.31 0.75
C PRO A 76 -13.22 18.81 0.68
N ASN A 77 -12.36 18.04 0.00
CA ASN A 77 -12.54 16.59 -0.15
C ASN A 77 -12.32 15.82 1.16
N GLU A 78 -11.70 16.44 2.17
CA GLU A 78 -11.63 15.84 3.52
C GLU A 78 -13.01 15.73 4.18
N VAL A 79 -13.95 16.59 3.79
CA VAL A 79 -15.31 16.64 4.32
C VAL A 79 -16.30 16.02 3.35
N SER A 80 -16.23 16.38 2.07
CA SER A 80 -17.17 15.88 1.06
C SER A 80 -16.86 14.46 0.58
N GLY A 81 -15.64 13.98 0.81
CA GLY A 81 -15.15 12.73 0.25
C GLY A 81 -15.12 12.76 -1.29
N PHE A 82 -15.15 11.57 -1.87
CA PHE A 82 -15.18 11.29 -3.30
C PHE A 82 -16.40 10.45 -3.65
N LYS A 83 -16.74 10.43 -4.94
CA LYS A 83 -17.80 9.54 -5.45
C LYS A 83 -17.40 8.08 -5.22
N VAL A 84 -18.33 7.29 -4.69
CA VAL A 84 -18.22 5.84 -4.57
C VAL A 84 -19.30 5.20 -5.46
N LEU A 85 -18.89 4.33 -6.37
CA LEU A 85 -19.78 3.51 -7.18
C LEU A 85 -20.07 2.22 -6.42
N ASP A 86 -21.29 1.71 -6.55
CA ASP A 86 -21.61 0.36 -6.08
C ASP A 86 -21.14 -0.66 -7.12
N PRO A 87 -20.16 -1.53 -6.80
CA PRO A 87 -19.69 -2.54 -7.74
C PRO A 87 -20.80 -3.54 -8.14
N ASN A 88 -21.79 -3.79 -7.28
CA ASN A 88 -22.88 -4.73 -7.58
C ASN A 88 -23.81 -4.24 -8.69
N ASN A 89 -23.81 -2.93 -8.98
CA ASN A 89 -24.59 -2.33 -10.05
C ASN A 89 -23.80 -2.19 -11.38
N GLN A 90 -22.62 -2.81 -11.47
CA GLN A 90 -21.78 -2.81 -12.66
C GLN A 90 -21.60 -4.25 -13.19
N PRO A 91 -21.54 -4.45 -14.52
CA PRO A 91 -21.43 -5.78 -15.09
C PRO A 91 -20.12 -6.47 -14.68
N ASP A 92 -20.18 -7.77 -14.44
CA ASP A 92 -18.99 -8.59 -14.20
C ASP A 92 -18.33 -9.01 -15.52
N SER A 93 -17.02 -9.20 -15.46
CA SER A 93 -16.22 -9.78 -16.53
C SER A 93 -15.35 -10.92 -15.98
N ALA A 94 -14.99 -11.88 -16.84
CA ALA A 94 -14.15 -13.02 -16.44
C ALA A 94 -12.79 -12.58 -15.88
N ARG A 95 -12.25 -11.49 -16.44
CA ARG A 95 -11.08 -10.77 -15.94
C ARG A 95 -11.48 -9.33 -15.63
N GLN A 96 -11.27 -8.92 -14.39
CA GLN A 96 -11.60 -7.57 -13.93
C GLN A 96 -10.83 -7.15 -12.69
N VAL A 97 -10.76 -5.84 -12.47
CA VAL A 97 -10.29 -5.23 -11.23
C VAL A 97 -11.35 -4.29 -10.67
N ILE A 98 -11.55 -4.34 -9.35
CA ILE A 98 -12.36 -3.35 -8.61
C ILE A 98 -11.44 -2.59 -7.68
N TRP A 99 -11.46 -1.25 -7.76
CA TRP A 99 -10.78 -0.41 -6.78
C TRP A 99 -11.68 -0.15 -5.57
N ILE A 100 -11.42 -0.85 -4.47
CA ILE A 100 -12.21 -0.73 -3.23
C ILE A 100 -11.85 0.56 -2.49
N GLY A 101 -10.60 1.00 -2.59
CA GLY A 101 -10.07 2.23 -2.01
C GLY A 101 -8.67 2.03 -1.44
N GLN A 102 -7.91 3.12 -1.34
CA GLN A 102 -6.51 3.12 -0.94
C GLN A 102 -5.69 2.17 -1.82
N SER A 103 -5.02 1.19 -1.23
CA SER A 103 -4.28 0.13 -1.93
C SER A 103 -5.05 -1.19 -1.99
N THR A 104 -6.34 -1.15 -1.68
CA THR A 104 -7.23 -2.30 -1.75
C THR A 104 -7.85 -2.45 -3.14
N LEU A 105 -7.37 -3.45 -3.88
CA LEU A 105 -7.92 -3.90 -5.15
C LEU A 105 -8.43 -5.32 -5.00
N LEU A 106 -9.63 -5.58 -5.54
CA LEU A 106 -10.09 -6.94 -5.80
C LEU A 106 -9.80 -7.27 -7.26
N VAL A 107 -8.81 -8.12 -7.48
CA VAL A 107 -8.37 -8.61 -8.79
C VAL A 107 -9.00 -9.98 -9.03
N SER A 108 -9.75 -10.12 -10.11
CA SER A 108 -10.42 -11.37 -10.47
C SER A 108 -9.96 -11.80 -11.85
N ILE A 109 -9.29 -12.94 -11.95
CA ILE A 109 -8.79 -13.51 -13.22
C ILE A 109 -9.19 -14.98 -13.24
N ASP A 110 -10.03 -15.37 -14.21
CA ASP A 110 -10.40 -16.76 -14.50
C ASP A 110 -10.89 -17.55 -13.27
N GLY A 111 -11.69 -16.90 -12.42
CA GLY A 111 -12.26 -17.49 -11.20
C GLY A 111 -11.37 -17.42 -9.96
N MET A 112 -10.14 -16.90 -10.09
CA MET A 112 -9.25 -16.63 -8.97
C MET A 112 -9.40 -15.19 -8.49
N HIS A 113 -9.73 -15.02 -7.21
CA HIS A 113 -9.93 -13.71 -6.58
C HIS A 113 -8.79 -13.39 -5.62
N ILE A 114 -8.08 -12.30 -5.88
CA ILE A 114 -6.96 -11.82 -5.08
C ILE A 114 -7.29 -10.43 -4.54
N LEU A 115 -7.06 -10.23 -3.25
CA LEU A 115 -7.26 -8.94 -2.59
C LEU A 115 -5.91 -8.37 -2.15
N THR A 116 -5.62 -7.12 -2.49
CA THR A 116 -4.36 -6.45 -2.08
C THR A 116 -4.63 -5.58 -0.85
N ASP A 117 -3.70 -5.53 0.12
CA ASP A 117 -3.68 -4.59 1.25
C ASP A 117 -5.07 -4.15 1.77
N PRO A 118 -5.90 -5.09 2.27
CA PRO A 118 -7.30 -4.78 2.57
C PRO A 118 -7.44 -3.93 3.83
N VAL A 119 -8.09 -2.77 3.67
CA VAL A 119 -8.43 -1.84 4.76
C VAL A 119 -9.90 -1.43 4.70
N PHE A 120 -10.73 -2.11 5.48
CA PHE A 120 -12.14 -1.81 5.67
C PHE A 120 -12.40 -0.90 6.89
N SER A 121 -11.48 -0.83 7.85
CA SER A 121 -11.59 0.04 9.01
C SER A 121 -11.71 1.52 8.65
N ASP A 122 -12.37 2.28 9.53
CA ASP A 122 -12.55 3.73 9.41
C ASP A 122 -11.24 4.51 9.57
N ARG A 123 -10.26 3.95 10.28
CA ARG A 123 -8.97 4.58 10.55
C ARG A 123 -7.80 3.64 10.27
N ALA A 124 -6.76 4.20 9.65
CA ALA A 124 -5.46 3.57 9.53
C ALA A 124 -4.64 3.87 10.78
N SER A 125 -4.91 3.19 11.89
CA SER A 125 -4.32 3.50 13.20
C SER A 125 -4.41 2.32 14.17
N PRO A 126 -3.50 2.20 15.15
CA PRO A 126 -3.69 1.29 16.28
C PRO A 126 -4.84 1.70 17.21
N PHE A 127 -5.37 2.91 17.06
CA PHE A 127 -6.43 3.46 17.92
C PHE A 127 -7.69 3.78 17.11
N SER A 128 -8.86 3.39 17.63
CA SER A 128 -10.15 3.70 17.01
C SER A 128 -10.51 5.20 17.05
N PHE A 129 -9.95 5.95 18.01
CA PHE A 129 -10.30 7.35 18.24
C PHE A 129 -9.34 8.37 17.60
N ALA A 130 -8.19 7.93 17.08
CA ALA A 130 -7.17 8.85 16.61
C ALA A 130 -6.33 8.26 15.47
N GLY A 131 -5.63 9.11 14.71
CA GLY A 131 -4.92 8.74 13.48
C GLY A 131 -5.75 8.99 12.22
N PRO A 132 -5.18 8.75 11.02
CA PRO A 132 -5.84 9.05 9.75
C PRO A 132 -7.21 8.38 9.64
N LYS A 133 -8.27 9.17 9.46
CA LYS A 133 -9.62 8.68 9.15
C LYS A 133 -9.81 8.67 7.64
N ARG A 134 -10.46 7.64 7.11
CA ARG A 134 -10.86 7.62 5.70
C ARG A 134 -11.86 8.72 5.40
N VAL A 135 -11.76 9.33 4.22
CA VAL A 135 -12.67 10.38 3.74
C VAL A 135 -13.82 9.79 2.90
N VAL A 136 -13.70 8.53 2.50
CA VAL A 136 -14.73 7.75 1.81
C VAL A 136 -14.84 6.36 2.41
N PRO A 137 -16.04 5.76 2.48
CA PRO A 137 -16.19 4.36 2.89
C PRO A 137 -15.51 3.42 1.88
N PRO A 138 -15.18 2.18 2.27
CA PRO A 138 -14.73 1.18 1.31
C PRO A 138 -15.87 0.86 0.34
N ALA A 139 -15.56 0.65 -0.94
CA ALA A 139 -16.60 0.38 -1.93
C ALA A 139 -17.25 -1.01 -1.81
N LEU A 140 -16.61 -1.93 -1.09
CA LEU A 140 -17.13 -3.22 -0.67
C LEU A 140 -16.77 -3.46 0.79
N THR A 141 -17.57 -4.23 1.50
CA THR A 141 -17.25 -4.73 2.84
C THR A 141 -16.58 -6.10 2.79
N ALA A 142 -15.98 -6.54 3.90
CA ALA A 142 -15.43 -7.89 4.04
C ALA A 142 -16.48 -8.99 3.79
N GLU A 143 -17.75 -8.74 4.15
CA GLU A 143 -18.88 -9.64 3.90
C GLU A 143 -19.22 -9.78 2.41
N GLN A 144 -19.03 -8.73 1.63
CA GLN A 144 -19.31 -8.73 0.19
C GLN A 144 -18.18 -9.33 -0.66
N MET A 145 -17.08 -9.77 -0.04
CA MET A 145 -15.98 -10.38 -0.78
C MET A 145 -16.43 -11.71 -1.41
N PRO A 146 -16.06 -11.98 -2.68
CA PRO A 146 -16.20 -13.32 -3.23
C PRO A 146 -15.29 -14.29 -2.48
N LYS A 147 -15.33 -15.58 -2.84
CA LYS A 147 -14.37 -16.54 -2.31
C LYS A 147 -12.94 -16.16 -2.71
N LEU A 148 -12.18 -15.61 -1.77
CA LEU A 148 -10.81 -15.19 -1.94
C LEU A 148 -9.91 -16.41 -2.04
N THR A 149 -9.02 -16.38 -3.03
CA THR A 149 -7.96 -17.37 -3.16
C THR A 149 -6.74 -16.93 -2.36
N ALA A 150 -6.38 -15.65 -2.47
CA ALA A 150 -5.25 -15.10 -1.76
C ALA A 150 -5.45 -13.63 -1.36
N ILE A 151 -4.77 -13.23 -0.29
CA ILE A 151 -4.59 -11.84 0.12
C ILE A 151 -3.10 -11.52 0.04
N LEU A 152 -2.76 -10.42 -0.64
CA LEU A 152 -1.39 -9.91 -0.75
C LEU A 152 -1.21 -8.74 0.22
N ILE A 153 -0.23 -8.85 1.11
CA ILE A 153 0.18 -7.74 1.98
C ILE A 153 1.50 -7.20 1.47
N SER A 154 1.61 -5.90 1.19
CA SER A 154 2.85 -5.28 0.73
C SER A 154 3.80 -4.97 1.88
N HIS A 155 3.29 -4.45 3.00
CA HIS A 155 4.07 -4.09 4.18
C HIS A 155 3.15 -3.87 5.38
N ASN A 156 3.72 -3.43 6.49
CA ASN A 156 3.05 -3.49 7.79
C ASN A 156 2.42 -2.17 8.26
N HIS A 157 2.39 -1.10 7.45
CA HIS A 157 1.74 0.15 7.86
C HIS A 157 0.23 -0.02 8.04
N TYR A 158 -0.37 0.82 8.87
CA TYR A 158 -1.77 0.67 9.27
C TYR A 158 -2.78 0.89 8.13
N ASP A 159 -2.40 1.59 7.06
CA ASP A 159 -3.21 1.77 5.86
C ASP A 159 -3.00 0.68 4.79
N HIS A 160 -2.20 -0.35 5.10
CA HIS A 160 -1.96 -1.52 4.24
C HIS A 160 -2.17 -2.86 4.95
N LEU A 161 -1.98 -2.89 6.26
CA LEU A 161 -2.17 -4.05 7.14
C LEU A 161 -3.10 -3.65 8.29
N ASP A 162 -4.39 -3.73 8.02
CA ASP A 162 -5.45 -3.50 8.99
C ASP A 162 -5.88 -4.82 9.65
N LEU A 163 -5.36 -5.07 10.85
CA LEU A 163 -5.63 -6.33 11.58
C LEU A 163 -7.13 -6.63 11.76
N PRO A 164 -8.00 -5.67 12.13
CA PRO A 164 -9.45 -5.89 12.11
C PRO A 164 -9.98 -6.46 10.78
N SER A 165 -9.59 -5.87 9.65
CA SER A 165 -9.98 -6.37 8.32
C SER A 165 -9.45 -7.77 8.05
N LEU A 166 -8.17 -8.02 8.34
CA LEU A 166 -7.55 -9.32 8.06
C LEU A 166 -8.13 -10.43 8.93
N THR A 167 -8.38 -10.17 10.21
CA THR A 167 -9.02 -11.13 11.11
C THR A 167 -10.45 -11.41 10.68
N GLU A 168 -11.25 -10.38 10.34
CA GLU A 168 -12.61 -10.60 9.84
C GLU A 168 -12.63 -11.44 8.55
N LEU A 169 -11.73 -11.16 7.60
CA LEU A 169 -11.60 -11.95 6.37
C LEU A 169 -11.20 -13.39 6.65
N ALA A 170 -10.24 -13.62 7.55
CA ALA A 170 -9.78 -14.96 7.90
C ALA A 170 -10.87 -15.77 8.64
N ASP A 171 -11.66 -15.13 9.50
CA ASP A 171 -12.77 -15.77 10.22
C ASP A 171 -13.88 -16.18 9.24
N ARG A 172 -14.17 -15.35 8.23
CA ARG A 172 -15.19 -15.61 7.22
C ARG A 172 -14.74 -16.63 6.16
N GLN A 173 -13.46 -16.61 5.80
CA GLN A 173 -12.89 -17.38 4.69
C GLN A 173 -11.55 -18.02 5.09
N PRO A 174 -11.57 -19.03 5.99
CA PRO A 174 -10.36 -19.61 6.60
C PRO A 174 -9.41 -20.30 5.61
N GLU A 175 -9.89 -20.64 4.42
CA GLU A 175 -9.09 -21.21 3.34
C GLU A 175 -8.23 -20.19 2.57
N THR A 176 -8.48 -18.89 2.76
CA THR A 176 -7.76 -17.82 2.07
C THR A 176 -6.27 -17.87 2.42
N LEU A 177 -5.39 -17.87 1.41
CA LEU A 177 -3.95 -17.81 1.65
C LEU A 177 -3.48 -16.36 1.81
N PHE A 178 -2.84 -16.04 2.93
CA PHE A 178 -2.20 -14.75 3.14
C PHE A 178 -0.73 -14.83 2.73
N LEU A 179 -0.35 -14.03 1.74
CA LEU A 179 1.02 -13.88 1.26
C LEU A 179 1.57 -12.56 1.80
N VAL A 180 2.64 -12.65 2.59
CA VAL A 180 3.20 -11.50 3.32
C VAL A 180 4.72 -11.42 3.18
N PRO A 181 5.33 -10.23 3.31
CA PRO A 181 6.77 -10.10 3.41
C PRO A 181 7.33 -10.81 4.65
N LEU A 182 8.58 -11.24 4.54
CA LEU A 182 9.32 -11.91 5.59
C LEU A 182 9.25 -11.16 6.94
N GLY A 183 8.90 -11.90 8.00
CA GLY A 183 8.76 -11.37 9.37
C GLY A 183 7.31 -11.06 9.77
N LEU A 184 6.37 -10.93 8.83
CA LEU A 184 4.97 -10.62 9.15
C LEU A 184 4.13 -11.82 9.56
N LYS A 185 4.56 -13.05 9.26
CA LYS A 185 3.79 -14.25 9.61
C LYS A 185 3.50 -14.36 11.10
N SER A 186 4.47 -14.00 11.95
CA SER A 186 4.29 -14.01 13.40
C SER A 186 3.18 -13.05 13.85
N LEU A 187 3.12 -11.86 13.25
CA LEU A 187 2.07 -10.88 13.55
C LEU A 187 0.67 -11.42 13.20
N LEU A 188 0.52 -12.01 12.01
CA LEU A 188 -0.76 -12.57 11.57
C LEU A 188 -1.18 -13.77 12.41
N ASN A 189 -0.26 -14.71 12.67
CA ASN A 189 -0.51 -15.89 13.51
C ASN A 189 -0.96 -15.49 14.93
N ASN A 190 -0.33 -14.46 15.52
CA ASN A 190 -0.70 -13.96 16.86
C ASN A 190 -2.10 -13.31 16.90
N ASN A 191 -2.70 -13.02 15.73
CA ASN A 191 -4.05 -12.50 15.59
C ASN A 191 -5.02 -13.54 14.99
N GLY A 192 -4.70 -14.84 15.09
CA GLY A 192 -5.58 -15.94 14.70
C GLY A 192 -5.53 -16.31 13.22
N ILE A 193 -4.74 -15.62 12.40
CA ILE A 193 -4.64 -15.86 10.96
C ILE A 193 -3.53 -16.89 10.71
N ILE A 194 -3.90 -18.14 10.42
CA ILE A 194 -2.96 -19.27 10.37
C ILE A 194 -2.48 -19.66 8.97
N ASN A 195 -3.28 -19.42 7.93
CA ASN A 195 -2.94 -19.80 6.56
C ASN A 195 -2.07 -18.71 5.90
N VAL A 196 -0.81 -18.64 6.37
CA VAL A 196 0.12 -17.55 6.02
C VAL A 196 1.41 -18.12 5.44
N VAL A 197 1.83 -17.58 4.30
CA VAL A 197 3.14 -17.78 3.70
C VAL A 197 3.88 -16.45 3.74
N GLU A 198 5.08 -16.46 4.33
CA GLU A 198 5.98 -15.30 4.31
C GLU A 198 7.08 -15.52 3.28
N LEU A 199 7.39 -14.48 2.50
CA LEU A 199 8.39 -14.51 1.43
C LEU A 199 9.39 -13.37 1.59
N ASP A 200 10.66 -13.69 1.35
CA ASP A 200 11.69 -12.71 1.03
C ASP A 200 11.60 -12.28 -0.44
N TRP A 201 12.28 -11.20 -0.82
CA TRP A 201 12.34 -10.80 -2.23
C TRP A 201 12.87 -11.91 -3.12
N TRP A 202 12.26 -12.03 -4.29
CA TRP A 202 12.48 -13.04 -5.31
C TRP A 202 12.10 -14.47 -4.90
N GLN A 203 11.54 -14.68 -3.70
CA GLN A 203 10.93 -15.95 -3.35
C GLN A 203 9.53 -16.07 -3.93
N GLU A 204 9.12 -17.31 -4.18
CA GLU A 204 7.86 -17.63 -4.83
C GLU A 204 6.97 -18.50 -3.95
N ALA A 205 5.67 -18.31 -4.08
CA ALA A 205 4.63 -19.25 -3.68
C ALA A 205 3.77 -19.59 -4.90
N ARG A 206 3.14 -20.76 -4.90
CA ARG A 206 2.27 -21.20 -6.00
C ARG A 206 0.92 -21.69 -5.50
N ILE A 207 -0.13 -21.34 -6.22
CA ILE A 207 -1.47 -21.91 -6.07
C ILE A 207 -1.89 -22.41 -7.45
N GLY A 208 -1.88 -23.73 -7.64
CA GLY A 208 -2.06 -24.32 -8.97
C GLY A 208 -0.96 -23.86 -9.94
N GLU A 209 -1.36 -23.33 -11.10
CA GLU A 209 -0.44 -22.78 -12.11
C GLU A 209 -0.08 -21.30 -11.88
N VAL A 210 -0.66 -20.67 -10.85
CA VAL A 210 -0.45 -19.25 -10.56
C VAL A 210 0.72 -19.08 -9.60
N THR A 211 1.71 -18.30 -10.03
CA THR A 211 2.92 -18.01 -9.26
C THR A 211 2.86 -16.61 -8.67
N PHE A 212 3.19 -16.50 -7.39
CA PHE A 212 3.29 -15.25 -6.66
C PHE A 212 4.74 -15.03 -6.26
N THR A 213 5.33 -13.91 -6.69
CA THR A 213 6.72 -13.57 -6.38
C THR A 213 6.75 -12.26 -5.63
N ALA A 214 7.36 -12.24 -4.44
CA ALA A 214 7.63 -11.00 -3.74
C ALA A 214 8.78 -10.26 -4.44
N THR A 215 8.64 -8.97 -4.70
CA THR A 215 9.64 -8.16 -5.42
C THR A 215 10.12 -6.98 -4.57
N PRO A 216 11.37 -6.52 -4.76
CA PRO A 216 11.83 -5.30 -4.11
C PRO A 216 11.07 -4.09 -4.65
N VAL A 217 10.83 -3.18 -3.71
CA VAL A 217 10.35 -1.81 -3.92
C VAL A 217 11.07 -0.92 -2.91
N ARG A 218 11.13 0.40 -3.13
CA ARG A 218 11.81 1.30 -2.20
C ARG A 218 10.84 1.81 -1.15
N HIS A 219 10.87 1.22 0.05
CA HIS A 219 10.00 1.63 1.15
C HIS A 219 10.63 1.31 2.52
N TRP A 220 9.78 1.16 3.54
CA TRP A 220 10.13 0.82 4.91
C TRP A 220 8.94 0.16 5.61
N SER A 221 9.13 -0.32 6.82
CA SER A 221 8.07 -0.91 7.64
C SER A 221 8.15 -0.44 9.09
N SER A 222 7.01 -0.21 9.74
CA SER A 222 6.90 -0.04 11.19
C SER A 222 5.44 -0.08 11.62
N ARG A 223 5.17 -0.66 12.79
CA ARG A 223 3.88 -0.56 13.50
C ARG A 223 4.03 0.06 14.87
N SER A 224 5.24 0.11 15.41
CA SER A 224 5.53 0.64 16.73
C SER A 224 6.87 1.38 16.76
N GLN A 225 7.09 2.16 17.81
CA GLN A 225 8.35 2.88 18.05
C GLN A 225 9.62 2.01 18.00
N PHE A 226 9.50 0.69 18.15
CA PHE A 226 10.64 -0.21 18.34
C PHE A 226 10.75 -1.29 17.27
N ASP A 227 10.00 -1.20 16.17
CA ASP A 227 9.97 -2.23 15.12
C ASP A 227 10.30 -1.74 13.72
N ARG A 228 10.87 -0.53 13.61
CA ARG A 228 11.31 0.04 12.34
C ARG A 228 12.17 -0.96 11.56
N ASN A 229 11.71 -1.31 10.37
CA ASN A 229 12.33 -2.22 9.41
C ASN A 229 12.62 -3.63 9.97
N LYS A 230 11.93 -4.07 11.04
CA LYS A 230 12.07 -5.45 11.53
C LYS A 230 11.35 -6.49 10.68
N THR A 231 10.38 -6.06 9.88
CA THR A 231 9.73 -6.89 8.87
C THR A 231 10.02 -6.34 7.49
N LEU A 232 10.02 -7.18 6.48
CA LEU A 232 10.24 -6.76 5.09
C LEU A 232 9.02 -5.97 4.55
N TRP A 233 9.21 -5.30 3.41
CA TRP A 233 8.17 -4.71 2.55
C TRP A 233 8.39 -5.25 1.13
N ALA A 234 7.34 -5.39 0.33
CA ALA A 234 7.45 -5.96 -1.01
C ALA A 234 6.38 -5.44 -1.97
N GLY A 235 6.74 -5.36 -3.25
CA GLY A 235 5.78 -5.50 -4.33
C GLY A 235 5.48 -6.98 -4.59
N TRP A 236 4.51 -7.24 -5.47
CA TRP A 236 4.06 -8.58 -5.80
C TRP A 236 3.87 -8.73 -7.31
N MET A 237 4.59 -9.65 -7.92
CA MET A 237 4.28 -10.13 -9.27
C MET A 237 3.44 -11.39 -9.16
N VAL A 238 2.26 -11.40 -9.77
CA VAL A 238 1.36 -12.55 -9.87
C VAL A 238 1.26 -12.96 -11.32
N ARG A 239 1.57 -14.23 -11.62
CA ARG A 239 1.60 -14.76 -12.98
C ARG A 239 0.69 -15.97 -13.13
N TRP A 240 -0.31 -15.81 -13.98
CA TRP A 240 -1.09 -16.89 -14.59
C TRP A 240 -0.39 -17.38 -15.87
N PRO A 241 -0.84 -18.49 -16.48
CA PRO A 241 -0.28 -18.98 -17.75
C PRO A 241 -0.28 -17.94 -18.88
N ASP A 242 -1.32 -17.11 -18.96
CA ASP A 242 -1.55 -16.17 -20.06
C ASP A 242 -1.87 -14.74 -19.60
N TYR A 243 -1.61 -14.43 -18.33
CA TYR A 243 -1.81 -13.09 -17.77
C TYR A 243 -0.88 -12.82 -16.59
N SER A 244 -0.59 -11.55 -16.32
CA SER A 244 0.27 -11.13 -15.23
C SER A 244 -0.18 -9.81 -14.62
N PHE A 245 -0.13 -9.76 -13.29
CA PHE A 245 -0.50 -8.61 -12.49
C PHE A 245 0.65 -8.23 -11.57
N TYR A 246 1.01 -6.95 -11.55
CA TYR A 246 1.97 -6.41 -10.61
C TYR A 246 1.31 -5.48 -9.61
N PHE A 247 1.58 -5.66 -8.32
CA PHE A 247 1.15 -4.75 -7.26
C PHE A 247 2.37 -4.16 -6.55
N ALA A 248 2.58 -2.86 -6.65
CA ALA A 248 3.77 -2.23 -6.07
C ALA A 248 3.69 -2.06 -4.54
N GLY A 249 2.49 -2.09 -3.94
CA GLY A 249 2.31 -1.54 -2.60
C GLY A 249 2.67 -0.05 -2.56
N ASP A 250 3.32 0.38 -1.49
CA ASP A 250 3.97 1.68 -1.42
C ASP A 250 5.41 1.60 -1.88
N SER A 251 5.84 2.59 -2.66
CA SER A 251 7.21 2.68 -3.12
C SER A 251 7.58 4.12 -3.47
N GLY A 252 8.82 4.50 -3.17
CA GLY A 252 9.55 5.54 -3.88
C GLY A 252 9.97 5.03 -5.26
N TYR A 253 10.39 5.93 -6.15
CA TYR A 253 10.90 5.50 -7.45
C TYR A 253 12.25 4.80 -7.31
N THR A 254 12.43 3.63 -7.93
CA THR A 254 13.63 2.80 -7.87
C THR A 254 13.86 2.05 -9.18
N GLU A 255 15.11 1.66 -9.45
CA GLU A 255 15.49 0.80 -10.58
C GLU A 255 14.93 -0.63 -10.43
N ASP A 256 14.46 -1.00 -9.24
CA ASP A 256 13.86 -2.33 -9.00
C ASP A 256 12.66 -2.61 -9.92
N PHE A 257 11.97 -1.59 -10.42
CA PHE A 257 10.91 -1.76 -11.41
C PHE A 257 11.44 -2.35 -12.72
N ALA A 258 12.54 -1.80 -13.25
CA ALA A 258 13.20 -2.32 -14.45
C ALA A 258 13.82 -3.71 -14.20
N ILE A 259 14.41 -3.92 -13.02
CA ILE A 259 14.96 -5.23 -12.62
C ILE A 259 13.85 -6.29 -12.51
N THR A 260 12.69 -5.91 -11.98
CA THR A 260 11.53 -6.79 -11.88
C THR A 260 11.07 -7.22 -13.27
N LYS A 261 10.95 -6.29 -14.23
CA LYS A 261 10.69 -6.62 -15.63
C LYS A 261 11.74 -7.57 -16.19
N GLN A 262 13.02 -7.29 -15.97
CA GLN A 262 14.11 -8.12 -16.49
C GLN A 262 14.02 -9.58 -15.99
N LYS A 263 13.67 -9.77 -14.72
CA LYS A 263 13.61 -11.10 -14.10
C LYS A 263 12.29 -11.83 -14.37
N LEU A 264 11.17 -11.11 -14.29
CA LEU A 264 9.83 -11.69 -14.23
C LEU A 264 8.95 -11.32 -15.43
N GLY A 265 9.46 -10.59 -16.41
CA GLY A 265 8.69 -10.10 -17.56
C GLY A 265 7.88 -8.84 -17.26
N ALA A 266 7.36 -8.24 -18.33
CA ALA A 266 6.45 -7.10 -18.24
C ALA A 266 5.06 -7.57 -17.78
N PRO A 267 4.43 -6.90 -16.79
CA PRO A 267 3.08 -7.23 -16.37
C PRO A 267 2.04 -6.72 -17.37
N ASP A 268 0.95 -7.47 -17.58
CA ASP A 268 -0.18 -7.00 -18.38
C ASP A 268 -0.88 -5.84 -17.70
N LEU A 269 -1.06 -5.94 -16.38
CA LEU A 269 -1.58 -4.86 -15.52
C LEU A 269 -0.67 -4.59 -14.33
N ALA A 270 -0.38 -3.32 -14.06
CA ALA A 270 0.28 -2.87 -12.83
C ALA A 270 -0.65 -2.03 -11.95
N ALA A 271 -0.57 -2.20 -10.63
CA ALA A 271 -1.17 -1.33 -9.64
C ALA A 271 -0.07 -0.49 -8.97
N LEU A 272 -0.06 0.81 -9.26
CA LEU A 272 1.02 1.73 -8.87
C LEU A 272 0.48 2.88 -8.01
N PRO A 273 1.13 3.22 -6.88
CA PRO A 273 0.68 4.29 -5.99
C PRO A 273 0.93 5.65 -6.63
N ILE A 274 0.00 6.58 -6.44
CA ILE A 274 0.13 7.95 -6.96
C ILE A 274 -0.04 9.04 -5.89
N GLY A 275 -0.32 8.70 -4.64
CA GLY A 275 -0.54 9.65 -3.53
C GLY A 275 0.58 9.66 -2.49
N ALA A 276 0.34 10.37 -1.39
CA ALA A 276 1.25 10.48 -0.24
C ALA A 276 2.67 10.96 -0.59
N TYR A 277 2.82 11.81 -1.60
CA TYR A 277 4.13 12.19 -2.12
C TYR A 277 4.63 13.53 -1.59
N ALA A 278 3.81 14.34 -0.90
CA ALA A 278 4.20 15.68 -0.46
C ALA A 278 4.50 15.74 1.05
N PRO A 279 5.51 16.51 1.50
CA PRO A 279 6.48 17.26 0.70
C PRO A 279 7.59 16.36 0.16
N ARG A 280 8.14 16.68 -1.02
CA ARG A 280 9.12 15.79 -1.71
C ARG A 280 10.41 15.56 -0.93
N ASN A 281 10.92 16.57 -0.21
CA ASN A 281 12.12 16.40 0.62
C ASN A 281 11.94 15.34 1.72
N PHE A 282 10.70 15.06 2.12
CA PHE A 282 10.38 14.05 3.11
C PHE A 282 9.93 12.74 2.45
N MET A 283 8.97 12.76 1.53
CA MET A 283 8.31 11.54 1.07
C MET A 283 9.03 10.81 -0.09
N LYS A 284 9.99 11.44 -0.79
CA LYS A 284 10.50 10.91 -2.08
C LYS A 284 11.12 9.52 -2.03
N ASP A 285 11.71 9.14 -0.90
CA ASP A 285 12.40 7.87 -0.75
C ASP A 285 11.42 6.71 -0.52
N SER A 286 10.12 6.98 -0.44
CA SER A 286 9.09 5.99 -0.08
C SER A 286 7.75 6.15 -0.78
N HIS A 287 7.50 7.31 -1.41
CA HIS A 287 6.30 7.51 -2.22
C HIS A 287 6.63 8.20 -3.53
N MET A 288 6.20 7.55 -4.62
CA MET A 288 6.19 8.10 -5.96
C MET A 288 5.17 9.22 -6.08
N THR A 289 5.55 10.26 -6.81
CA THR A 289 4.62 11.19 -7.44
C THR A 289 3.92 10.51 -8.62
N PRO A 290 2.79 11.06 -9.11
CA PRO A 290 2.17 10.58 -10.35
C PRO A 290 3.15 10.57 -11.55
N LYS A 291 4.12 11.49 -11.57
CA LYS A 291 5.18 11.51 -12.60
C LYS A 291 6.10 10.30 -12.52
N GLU A 292 6.54 9.97 -11.32
CA GLU A 292 7.39 8.80 -11.06
C GLU A 292 6.61 7.49 -11.24
N ALA A 293 5.30 7.47 -10.93
CA ALA A 293 4.46 6.31 -11.19
C ALA A 293 4.32 6.03 -12.70
N VAL A 294 4.17 7.06 -13.54
CA VAL A 294 4.21 6.90 -15.01
C VAL A 294 5.59 6.43 -15.47
N GLN A 295 6.67 6.88 -14.83
CA GLN A 295 8.01 6.35 -15.13
C GLN A 295 8.11 4.86 -14.78
N ALA A 296 7.61 4.43 -13.61
CA ALA A 296 7.59 3.04 -13.21
C ALA A 296 6.76 2.17 -14.16
N LEU A 297 5.61 2.65 -14.64
CA LEU A 297 4.82 1.99 -15.70
C LEU A 297 5.69 1.71 -16.94
N GLU A 298 6.44 2.70 -17.43
CA GLU A 298 7.29 2.56 -18.62
C GLU A 298 8.51 1.67 -18.38
N ASP A 299 9.16 1.78 -17.21
CA ASP A 299 10.33 0.97 -16.86
C ASP A 299 9.97 -0.52 -16.68
N MET A 300 8.77 -0.79 -16.17
CA MET A 300 8.21 -2.14 -16.13
C MET A 300 7.70 -2.60 -17.50
N ASP A 301 7.50 -1.67 -18.44
CA ASP A 301 6.85 -1.89 -19.74
C ASP A 301 5.47 -2.53 -19.59
N ALA A 302 4.75 -2.10 -18.55
CA ALA A 302 3.45 -2.64 -18.22
C ALA A 302 2.43 -2.29 -19.32
N GLY A 303 1.59 -3.27 -19.69
CA GLY A 303 0.57 -3.09 -20.71
C GLY A 303 -0.40 -1.96 -20.35
N GLN A 304 -0.93 -2.01 -19.13
CA GLN A 304 -1.77 -0.99 -18.51
C GLN A 304 -1.43 -0.83 -17.03
N ALA A 305 -1.82 0.29 -16.42
CA ALA A 305 -1.82 0.43 -14.96
C ALA A 305 -3.13 0.99 -14.39
N VAL A 306 -3.39 0.68 -13.13
CA VAL A 306 -4.40 1.30 -12.29
C VAL A 306 -3.75 2.01 -11.10
N ALA A 307 -4.24 3.19 -10.78
CA ALA A 307 -3.68 4.01 -9.72
C ALA A 307 -4.26 3.64 -8.35
N VAL A 308 -3.39 3.49 -7.36
CA VAL A 308 -3.76 3.22 -5.97
C VAL A 308 -3.20 4.30 -5.03
N HIS A 309 -3.50 4.16 -3.72
CA HIS A 309 -2.95 5.00 -2.65
C HIS A 309 -3.34 6.49 -2.74
N TRP A 310 -4.52 6.81 -3.26
CA TRP A 310 -5.01 8.18 -3.33
C TRP A 310 -6.50 8.28 -2.95
N GLY A 311 -6.95 9.50 -2.64
CA GLY A 311 -8.37 9.83 -2.47
C GLY A 311 -9.11 9.10 -1.33
N THR A 312 -8.39 8.41 -0.44
CA THR A 312 -9.01 7.55 0.59
C THR A 312 -8.67 7.98 2.00
N PHE A 313 -7.39 8.17 2.30
CA PHE A 313 -6.92 8.73 3.56
C PHE A 313 -6.14 10.02 3.32
N LYS A 314 -6.22 10.95 4.27
CA LYS A 314 -5.30 12.09 4.35
C LYS A 314 -4.05 11.64 5.10
N LEU A 315 -3.01 11.28 4.35
CA LEU A 315 -1.74 10.81 4.91
C LEU A 315 -0.67 11.90 4.94
N THR A 316 -0.70 12.82 3.96
CA THR A 316 0.33 13.85 3.84
C THR A 316 -0.26 15.21 3.50
N ILE A 317 0.50 16.11 2.86
CA ILE A 317 0.10 17.51 2.65
C ILE A 317 -0.47 17.81 1.26
N GLU A 318 -0.43 16.88 0.29
CA GLU A 318 -1.08 17.15 -1.00
C GLU A 318 -2.61 17.24 -0.87
N PRO A 319 -3.27 18.02 -1.76
CA PRO A 319 -4.72 17.93 -1.92
C PRO A 319 -5.12 16.54 -2.41
N LEU A 320 -6.15 15.94 -1.81
CA LEU A 320 -6.60 14.57 -2.06
C LEU A 320 -7.02 14.33 -3.52
N ALA A 321 -7.52 15.36 -4.20
CA ALA A 321 -7.96 15.31 -5.59
C ALA A 321 -6.87 15.72 -6.61
N GLU A 322 -5.66 16.05 -6.15
CA GLU A 322 -4.53 16.40 -7.01
C GLU A 322 -3.95 15.19 -7.79
N PRO A 323 -3.75 14.00 -7.18
CA PRO A 323 -3.02 12.91 -7.82
C PRO A 323 -3.54 12.50 -9.21
N PRO A 324 -4.86 12.27 -9.43
CA PRO A 324 -5.37 11.90 -10.75
C PRO A 324 -5.15 12.99 -11.81
N LYS A 325 -5.24 14.27 -11.41
CA LYS A 325 -5.03 15.41 -12.33
C LYS A 325 -3.58 15.45 -12.79
N ARG A 326 -2.65 15.23 -11.86
CA ARG A 326 -1.22 15.16 -12.17
C ARG A 326 -0.85 13.93 -12.99
N LEU A 327 -1.50 12.79 -12.73
CA LEU A 327 -1.36 11.59 -13.56
C LEU A 327 -1.77 11.88 -15.01
N GLN A 328 -2.98 12.41 -15.22
CA GLN A 328 -3.47 12.74 -16.56
C GLN A 328 -2.58 13.77 -17.28
N ALA A 329 -2.10 14.79 -16.56
CA ALA A 329 -1.18 15.77 -17.11
C ALA A 329 0.14 15.13 -17.55
N GLU A 330 0.67 14.19 -16.77
CA GLU A 330 1.90 13.47 -17.12
C GLU A 330 1.71 12.55 -18.34
N LEU A 331 0.62 11.77 -18.39
CA LEU A 331 0.31 10.93 -19.55
C LEU A 331 0.26 11.77 -20.83
N LYS A 332 -0.46 12.90 -20.78
CA LYS A 332 -0.52 13.85 -21.90
C LYS A 332 0.85 14.41 -22.26
N ARG A 333 1.69 14.75 -21.26
CA ARG A 333 3.04 15.26 -21.48
C ARG A 333 3.95 14.25 -22.19
N ARG A 334 3.79 12.95 -21.89
CA ARG A 334 4.56 11.86 -22.52
C ARG A 334 3.94 11.35 -23.83
N GLY A 335 2.73 11.79 -24.18
CA GLY A 335 2.02 11.29 -25.37
C GLY A 335 1.44 9.88 -25.20
N LEU A 336 1.21 9.44 -23.96
CA LEU A 336 0.59 8.16 -23.65
C LEU A 336 -0.93 8.29 -23.71
N ALA A 337 -1.62 7.23 -24.17
CA ALA A 337 -3.08 7.20 -24.18
C ALA A 337 -3.63 7.23 -22.73
N PRO A 338 -4.75 7.92 -22.47
CA PRO A 338 -5.30 8.06 -21.11
C PRO A 338 -5.65 6.74 -20.42
N ASP A 339 -5.96 5.72 -21.20
CA ASP A 339 -6.26 4.36 -20.75
C ASP A 339 -5.02 3.52 -20.44
N ARG A 340 -3.80 4.00 -20.73
CA ARG A 340 -2.55 3.32 -20.32
C ARG A 340 -2.36 3.33 -18.81
N PHE A 341 -2.89 4.33 -18.10
CA PHE A 341 -2.82 4.41 -16.65
C PHE A 341 -4.05 5.12 -16.07
N LEU A 342 -4.95 4.33 -15.48
CA LEU A 342 -6.27 4.75 -15.05
C LEU A 342 -6.30 5.06 -13.54
N ALA A 343 -6.70 6.28 -13.18
CA ALA A 343 -7.19 6.59 -11.84
C ALA A 343 -8.69 6.29 -11.79
N LEU A 344 -9.05 5.10 -11.31
CA LEU A 344 -10.43 4.65 -11.19
C LEU A 344 -11.21 5.48 -10.17
N THR A 345 -12.54 5.50 -10.26
CA THR A 345 -13.40 5.95 -9.17
C THR A 345 -13.51 4.84 -8.13
N HIS A 346 -13.65 5.14 -6.83
CA HIS A 346 -13.92 4.13 -5.81
C HIS A 346 -15.12 3.26 -6.22
N GLY A 347 -14.94 1.95 -6.18
CA GLY A 347 -15.93 0.94 -6.59
C GLY A 347 -16.08 0.74 -8.09
N GLN A 348 -15.29 1.43 -8.92
CA GLN A 348 -15.32 1.20 -10.36
C GLN A 348 -14.74 -0.17 -10.71
N LYS A 349 -15.44 -0.91 -11.57
CA LYS A 349 -14.95 -2.11 -12.27
C LYS A 349 -14.19 -1.71 -13.52
N LEU A 350 -13.01 -2.28 -13.70
CA LEU A 350 -12.25 -2.25 -14.95
C LEU A 350 -12.20 -3.67 -15.52
N PRO A 351 -12.87 -3.96 -16.65
CA PRO A 351 -12.65 -5.21 -17.38
C PRO A 351 -11.24 -5.22 -17.99
N LEU A 352 -10.60 -6.40 -18.03
CA LEU A 352 -9.22 -6.59 -18.50
C LEU A 352 -9.14 -7.36 -19.82
#